data_AF-A0A4Q6GGY8-F1
#
_entry.id   AF-A0A4Q6GGY8-F1
#
_cell.length_a   1.000
_cell.length_b   1.000
_cell.length_c   1.000
_cell.angle_alpha   90.00
_cell.angle_beta   90.00
_cell.angle_gamma   90.00
#
_symmetry.space_group_name_H-M   'P 1'
#
loop_
_entity.id
_entity.type
_entity.pdbx_description
1 polymer ?
#
loop_
_entity_poly.entity_id
_entity_poly.type
_entity_poly.pdbx_seq_one_letter_code
_entity_poly.pdbx_strand_id
1 'polypeptide(L)'
;MMKPPHHPILTLLSPAILSLCLLFPGGRALADEVVFYRCTDAAGALTLQNMPCPKGQQQQKKVMQSVTTVPMGVASTPAATASAVSPPDTPAAAPAVPGDAATTPTSGIISAEPAPAPIADKDRLPPPVLFQCTTHDKDSYITESDEPQSRCVTLQTVGLDGNPQTGAGEACEMMRDTCARVADGALCEAWKKRIGETEVAWRFARPENAAKNQVEFERVKKIVAQSQCGASP
;
A
#
# COMPACT_ATOMS: atom_id res chain seq x y z
N MET A 1 -14.78 -74.66 -27.88
CA MET A 1 -14.32 -74.37 -29.25
C MET A 1 -13.77 -72.95 -29.27
N MET A 2 -12.61 -72.57 -29.77
CA MET A 2 -11.48 -73.22 -30.44
C MET A 2 -10.24 -72.34 -30.11
N LYS A 3 -9.07 -72.97 -30.01
CA LYS A 3 -7.72 -72.49 -29.65
C LYS A 3 -7.14 -71.49 -30.72
N PRO A 4 -6.15 -70.65 -30.36
CA PRO A 4 -5.52 -69.59 -31.17
C PRO A 4 -4.45 -70.12 -32.16
N PRO A 5 -3.80 -69.24 -32.95
CA PRO A 5 -2.43 -69.47 -33.39
C PRO A 5 -1.41 -68.68 -32.54
N HIS A 6 -0.48 -69.44 -31.96
CA HIS A 6 0.86 -68.99 -31.59
C HIS A 6 1.66 -68.65 -32.86
N HIS A 7 2.59 -67.69 -32.79
CA HIS A 7 4.00 -68.08 -32.77
C HIS A 7 4.98 -66.94 -32.39
N PRO A 8 6.17 -67.32 -31.90
CA PRO A 8 7.05 -66.54 -31.07
C PRO A 8 8.24 -65.99 -31.86
N ILE A 9 8.83 -64.89 -31.42
CA ILE A 9 10.26 -64.66 -31.68
C ILE A 9 10.91 -64.15 -30.40
N LEU A 10 11.53 -65.12 -29.72
CA LEU A 10 12.59 -64.94 -28.75
C LEU A 10 13.83 -64.46 -29.53
N THR A 11 14.15 -63.18 -29.44
CA THR A 11 15.50 -62.68 -29.72
C THR A 11 16.05 -62.05 -28.45
N LEU A 12 16.65 -62.93 -27.65
CA LEU A 12 17.78 -62.61 -26.77
C LEU A 12 18.85 -61.91 -27.63
N LEU A 13 19.18 -60.65 -27.33
CA LEU A 13 20.50 -60.07 -27.62
C LEU A 13 20.72 -58.79 -26.80
N SER A 14 21.68 -58.90 -25.87
CA SER A 14 22.51 -57.85 -25.26
C SER A 14 21.93 -56.86 -24.24
N PRO A 15 22.12 -57.11 -22.93
CA PRO A 15 22.05 -56.07 -21.89
C PRO A 15 23.28 -55.11 -21.90
N ALA A 16 24.18 -55.24 -22.89
CA ALA A 16 25.45 -54.51 -22.94
C ALA A 16 25.39 -53.10 -23.55
N ILE A 17 24.23 -52.64 -24.05
CA ILE A 17 24.08 -51.30 -24.64
C ILE A 17 23.44 -50.31 -23.63
N LEU A 18 22.91 -50.79 -22.50
CA LEU A 18 22.25 -49.98 -21.48
C LEU A 18 23.20 -49.40 -20.41
N SER A 19 24.52 -49.45 -20.61
CA SER A 19 25.51 -48.94 -19.64
C SER A 19 26.49 -47.88 -20.17
N LEU A 20 26.33 -47.35 -21.40
CA LEU A 20 27.28 -46.37 -21.96
C LEU A 20 26.74 -44.94 -22.17
N CYS A 21 25.49 -44.64 -21.79
CA CYS A 21 24.96 -43.26 -21.84
C CYS A 21 24.79 -42.60 -20.46
N LEU A 22 25.53 -43.08 -19.45
CA LEU A 22 25.51 -42.54 -18.07
C LEU A 22 26.79 -41.79 -17.68
N LEU A 23 27.51 -41.25 -18.66
CA LEU A 23 28.67 -40.38 -18.46
C LEU A 23 28.55 -39.12 -19.32
N PHE A 24 27.49 -38.33 -19.10
CA PHE A 24 27.55 -36.91 -19.39
C PHE A 24 28.01 -36.19 -18.11
N PRO A 25 29.26 -35.70 -18.04
CA PRO A 25 29.69 -34.85 -16.94
C PRO A 25 28.80 -33.59 -16.95
N GLY A 26 28.07 -33.39 -15.86
CA GLY A 26 27.31 -32.17 -15.62
C GLY A 26 28.24 -30.97 -15.75
N GLY A 27 27.98 -30.14 -16.77
CA GLY A 27 28.63 -28.85 -16.90
C GLY A 27 28.38 -28.07 -15.61
N ARG A 28 29.45 -27.77 -14.87
CA ARG A 28 29.35 -26.79 -13.79
C ARG A 28 28.98 -25.47 -14.46
N ALA A 29 27.77 -24.98 -14.24
CA ALA A 29 27.42 -23.61 -14.54
C ALA A 29 28.30 -22.73 -13.63
N LEU A 30 29.44 -22.28 -14.15
CA LEU A 30 30.16 -21.18 -13.55
C LEU A 30 29.26 -19.96 -13.68
N ALA A 31 28.97 -19.33 -12.56
CA ALA A 31 28.26 -18.06 -12.51
C ALA A 31 28.99 -17.07 -13.41
N ASP A 32 28.37 -16.72 -14.54
CA ASP A 32 29.00 -15.87 -15.54
C ASP A 32 29.01 -14.44 -14.99
N GLU A 33 30.21 -13.91 -14.77
CA GLU A 33 30.41 -12.55 -14.30
C GLU A 33 29.98 -11.59 -15.41
N VAL A 34 28.78 -11.01 -15.30
CA VAL A 34 28.23 -10.16 -16.35
C VAL A 34 28.88 -8.77 -16.30
N VAL A 35 29.58 -8.41 -17.38
CA VAL A 35 30.31 -7.15 -17.53
C VAL A 35 29.51 -6.18 -18.38
N PHE A 36 28.99 -5.11 -17.78
CA PHE A 36 28.34 -4.03 -18.52
C PHE A 36 29.30 -2.89 -18.79
N TYR A 37 29.33 -2.43 -20.04
CA TYR A 37 30.06 -1.25 -20.49
C TYR A 37 29.09 -0.08 -20.70
N ARG A 38 29.33 1.03 -19.99
CA ARG A 38 28.77 2.33 -20.33
C ARG A 38 29.68 3.01 -21.33
N CYS A 39 29.15 3.31 -22.51
CA CYS A 39 29.85 4.03 -23.55
C CYS A 39 29.22 5.41 -23.70
N THR A 40 30.02 6.47 -23.59
CA THR A 40 29.59 7.85 -23.86
C THR A 40 30.26 8.35 -25.13
N ASP A 41 29.49 8.87 -26.08
CA ASP A 41 30.04 9.45 -27.31
C ASP A 41 30.49 10.92 -27.16
N ALA A 42 31.10 11.45 -28.21
CA ALA A 42 31.54 12.84 -28.26
C ALA A 42 30.39 13.86 -28.21
N ALA A 43 29.15 13.45 -28.51
CA ALA A 43 27.94 14.25 -28.37
C ALA A 43 27.30 14.10 -26.97
N GLY A 44 27.87 13.28 -26.09
CA GLY A 44 27.38 13.03 -24.74
C GLY A 44 26.27 11.98 -24.64
N ALA A 45 25.91 11.29 -25.73
CA ALA A 45 24.91 10.22 -25.67
C ALA A 45 25.49 8.96 -25.02
N LEU A 46 24.72 8.35 -24.12
CA LEU A 46 25.16 7.22 -23.31
C LEU A 46 24.43 5.93 -23.72
N THR A 47 25.21 4.88 -23.97
CA THR A 47 24.70 3.53 -24.28
C THR A 47 25.26 2.49 -23.30
N LEU A 48 24.42 1.55 -22.86
CA LEU A 48 24.80 0.42 -22.01
C LEU A 48 24.84 -0.86 -22.84
N GLN A 49 25.96 -1.57 -22.85
CA GLN A 49 26.17 -2.76 -23.68
C GLN A 49 26.98 -3.83 -22.95
N ASN A 50 26.82 -5.10 -23.35
CA ASN A 50 27.59 -6.24 -22.84
C ASN A 50 28.89 -6.49 -23.66
N MET A 51 29.28 -5.53 -24.52
CA MET A 51 30.49 -5.58 -25.34
C MET A 51 31.33 -4.31 -25.16
N PRO A 52 32.66 -4.36 -25.39
CA PRO A 52 33.53 -3.19 -25.29
C PRO A 52 33.07 -2.04 -26.19
N CYS A 53 33.32 -0.80 -25.75
CA CYS A 53 32.91 0.38 -26.48
C CYS A 53 33.70 0.52 -27.79
N PRO A 54 33.07 0.99 -28.88
CA PRO A 54 33.78 1.30 -30.13
C PRO A 54 34.81 2.41 -29.92
N LYS A 55 35.84 2.46 -30.77
CA LYS A 55 36.94 3.43 -30.66
C LYS A 55 36.42 4.86 -30.76
N GLY A 56 36.87 5.72 -29.84
CA GLY A 56 36.45 7.12 -29.78
C GLY A 56 35.37 7.42 -28.73
N GLN A 57 34.80 6.39 -28.07
CA GLN A 57 33.88 6.55 -26.95
C GLN A 57 34.60 6.52 -25.60
N GLN A 58 34.11 7.24 -24.61
CA GLN A 58 34.51 7.09 -23.21
C GLN A 58 33.90 5.81 -22.63
N GLN A 59 34.72 4.94 -22.05
CA GLN A 59 34.31 3.62 -21.56
C GLN A 59 34.35 3.55 -20.03
N GLN A 60 33.23 3.15 -19.42
CA GLN A 60 33.17 2.75 -18.01
C GLN A 60 32.71 1.30 -17.90
N LYS A 61 33.59 0.43 -17.38
CA LYS A 61 33.32 -1.00 -17.15
C LYS A 61 32.75 -1.17 -15.75
N LYS A 62 31.53 -1.71 -15.64
CA LYS A 62 30.92 -2.10 -14.39
C LYS A 62 30.66 -3.60 -14.39
N VAL A 63 31.33 -4.28 -13.47
CA VAL A 63 31.18 -5.72 -13.31
C VAL A 63 30.17 -5.98 -12.20
N MET A 64 29.13 -6.76 -12.50
CA MET A 64 28.14 -7.15 -11.50
C MET A 64 28.38 -8.60 -11.14
N GLN A 65 28.80 -8.85 -9.90
CA GLN A 65 28.79 -10.20 -9.35
C GLN A 65 27.33 -10.67 -9.28
N SER A 66 27.06 -11.83 -9.86
CA SER A 66 25.77 -12.50 -9.74
C SER A 66 25.42 -12.66 -8.26
N VAL A 67 24.17 -12.38 -7.90
CA VAL A 67 23.70 -12.53 -6.51
C VAL A 67 23.91 -13.98 -6.09
N THR A 68 24.78 -14.20 -5.11
CA THR A 68 24.96 -15.51 -4.46
C THR A 68 23.63 -15.93 -3.85
N THR A 69 22.98 -16.92 -4.45
CA THR A 69 21.82 -17.59 -3.84
C THR A 69 22.32 -18.47 -2.69
N VAL A 70 22.34 -17.91 -1.48
CA VAL A 70 22.64 -18.66 -0.25
C VAL A 70 21.42 -19.54 0.08
N PRO A 71 21.57 -20.87 0.26
CA PRO A 71 20.48 -21.70 0.76
C PRO A 71 20.14 -21.27 2.19
N MET A 72 18.86 -21.05 2.47
CA MET A 72 18.38 -20.59 3.78
C MET A 72 18.72 -21.60 4.88
N GLY A 73 19.75 -21.30 5.65
CA GLY A 73 20.07 -21.94 6.92
C GLY A 73 19.75 -20.98 8.06
N VAL A 74 18.83 -21.41 8.92
CA VAL A 74 18.50 -20.96 10.30
C VAL A 74 18.94 -19.56 10.73
N ALA A 75 17.94 -18.73 11.01
CA ALA A 75 18.05 -17.40 11.58
C ALA A 75 18.94 -17.36 12.83
N SER A 76 19.92 -16.45 12.81
CA SER A 76 20.54 -15.90 14.02
C SER A 76 20.32 -14.39 13.98
N THR A 77 19.52 -13.88 14.91
CA THR A 77 19.19 -12.46 15.08
C THR A 77 20.43 -11.70 15.57
N PRO A 78 20.94 -10.68 14.85
CA PRO A 78 21.90 -9.75 15.42
C PRO A 78 21.16 -8.63 16.14
N ALA A 79 21.59 -8.32 17.37
CA ALA A 79 21.13 -7.16 18.12
C ALA A 79 21.47 -5.87 17.36
N ALA A 80 20.44 -5.08 17.02
CA ALA A 80 20.61 -3.77 16.39
C ALA A 80 21.09 -2.75 17.43
N THR A 81 22.34 -2.31 17.29
CA THR A 81 22.80 -1.04 17.86
C THR A 81 22.22 0.10 17.05
N ALA A 82 21.44 0.96 17.69
CA ALA A 82 20.90 2.17 17.09
C ALA A 82 22.02 3.18 16.83
N SER A 83 22.42 3.35 15.58
CA SER A 83 23.14 4.55 15.12
C SER A 83 22.12 5.63 14.78
N ALA A 84 22.12 6.70 15.57
CA ALA A 84 21.38 7.92 15.27
C ALA A 84 21.89 8.53 13.96
N VAL A 85 20.97 8.79 13.02
CA VAL A 85 21.24 9.50 11.78
C VAL A 85 20.73 10.93 11.96
N SER A 86 21.64 11.88 12.07
CA SER A 86 21.32 13.31 11.99
C SER A 86 21.01 13.70 10.53
N PRO A 87 20.04 14.60 10.28
CA PRO A 87 19.77 15.11 8.94
C PRO A 87 20.87 16.08 8.46
N PRO A 88 21.12 16.18 7.14
CA PRO A 88 22.16 17.04 6.59
C PRO A 88 21.74 18.52 6.57
N ASP A 89 22.63 19.38 7.06
CA ASP A 89 22.66 20.81 6.79
C ASP A 89 22.94 21.07 5.31
N THR A 90 22.20 21.99 4.70
CA THR A 90 22.70 22.77 3.56
C THR A 90 22.17 24.20 3.63
N PRO A 91 23.03 25.23 3.41
CA PRO A 91 22.71 26.62 3.69
C PRO A 91 22.06 27.32 2.50
N ALA A 92 21.10 28.21 2.77
CA ALA A 92 20.64 29.21 1.81
C ALA A 92 20.77 30.60 2.42
N ALA A 93 21.79 31.34 1.98
CA ALA A 93 21.93 32.76 2.20
C ALA A 93 21.33 33.53 1.01
N ALA A 94 20.52 34.55 1.29
CA ALA A 94 20.19 35.65 0.40
C ALA A 94 19.66 36.85 1.22
N PRO A 95 19.82 38.10 0.75
CA PRO A 95 20.37 39.18 1.58
C PRO A 95 19.34 40.06 2.30
N ALA A 96 19.79 40.67 3.39
CA ALA A 96 19.12 41.77 4.08
C ALA A 96 19.17 43.08 3.27
N VAL A 97 18.05 43.79 3.25
CA VAL A 97 17.96 45.23 2.95
C VAL A 97 17.38 45.93 4.19
N PRO A 98 18.00 47.03 4.68
CA PRO A 98 17.54 47.73 5.90
C PRO A 98 16.64 48.94 5.59
N GLY A 99 15.83 49.32 6.58
CA GLY A 99 15.00 50.53 6.61
C GLY A 99 13.51 50.20 6.65
N ASP A 100 12.64 50.81 7.44
CA ASP A 100 12.74 51.95 8.35
C ASP A 100 11.54 51.83 9.32
N ALA A 101 11.41 52.79 10.22
CA ALA A 101 10.61 52.78 11.43
C ALA A 101 9.07 52.64 11.26
N ALA A 102 8.50 52.07 12.33
CA ALA A 102 7.22 52.39 12.97
C ALA A 102 6.14 53.11 12.14
N THR A 103 5.02 52.40 11.91
CA THR A 103 3.69 52.96 12.16
C THR A 103 2.76 51.82 12.54
N THR A 104 2.26 51.85 13.78
CA THR A 104 1.18 51.02 14.30
C THR A 104 -0.10 51.29 13.50
N PRO A 105 -0.74 50.28 12.86
CA PRO A 105 -2.15 50.38 12.59
C PRO A 105 -2.89 50.06 13.88
N THR A 106 -3.59 51.07 14.36
CA THR A 106 -4.59 51.03 15.43
C THR A 106 -5.40 49.72 15.40
N SER A 107 -5.44 49.02 16.53
CA SER A 107 -6.41 47.95 16.78
C SER A 107 -7.81 48.54 16.71
N GLY A 108 -8.38 48.53 15.50
CA GLY A 108 -9.82 48.58 15.33
C GLY A 108 -10.40 47.33 15.95
N ILE A 109 -10.98 47.47 17.13
CA ILE A 109 -11.93 46.54 17.72
C ILE A 109 -13.00 46.17 16.69
N ILE A 110 -12.79 45.06 15.99
CA ILE A 110 -13.88 44.38 15.30
C ILE A 110 -14.72 43.79 16.44
N SER A 111 -15.88 44.41 16.70
CA SER A 111 -16.89 43.84 17.59
C SER A 111 -17.14 42.41 17.13
N ALA A 112 -17.01 41.46 18.06
CA ALA A 112 -17.42 40.09 17.83
C ALA A 112 -18.88 40.12 17.36
N GLU A 113 -19.11 39.64 16.13
CA GLU A 113 -20.45 39.38 15.64
C GLU A 113 -21.18 38.52 16.69
N PRO A 114 -22.38 38.93 17.16
CA PRO A 114 -23.14 38.13 18.11
C PRO A 114 -23.32 36.72 17.55
N ALA A 115 -23.10 35.70 18.40
CA ALA A 115 -23.36 34.33 18.02
C ALA A 115 -24.79 34.24 17.43
N PRO A 116 -24.97 33.62 16.25
CA PRO A 116 -26.27 33.57 15.59
C PRO A 116 -27.31 32.96 16.53
N ALA A 117 -28.51 33.56 16.54
CA ALA A 117 -29.62 33.10 17.35
C ALA A 117 -29.90 31.60 17.06
N PRO A 118 -30.30 30.81 18.08
CA PRO A 118 -30.62 29.42 17.88
C PRO A 118 -31.75 29.25 16.86
N ILE A 119 -31.58 28.31 15.93
CA ILE A 119 -32.57 27.97 14.89
C ILE A 119 -33.77 27.32 15.59
N ALA A 120 -34.97 27.84 15.36
CA ALA A 120 -36.20 27.24 15.87
C ALA A 120 -36.39 25.83 15.29
N ASP A 121 -36.89 24.89 16.10
CA ASP A 121 -36.92 23.47 15.74
C ASP A 121 -37.68 23.18 14.44
N LYS A 122 -38.77 23.92 14.19
CA LYS A 122 -39.58 23.83 12.94
C LYS A 122 -38.83 24.26 11.68
N ASP A 123 -37.79 25.06 11.82
CA ASP A 123 -37.03 25.64 10.70
C ASP A 123 -35.73 24.85 10.45
N ARG A 124 -35.47 23.78 11.21
CA ARG A 124 -34.29 22.94 11.03
C ARG A 124 -34.45 22.00 9.83
N LEU A 125 -33.43 21.97 8.98
CA LEU A 125 -33.38 21.06 7.83
C LEU A 125 -33.05 19.62 8.27
N PRO A 126 -33.45 18.61 7.47
CA PRO A 126 -33.01 17.25 7.66
C PRO A 126 -31.50 17.13 7.72
N PRO A 127 -30.96 16.21 8.55
CA PRO A 127 -29.54 15.99 8.56
C PRO A 127 -29.08 15.51 7.17
N PRO A 128 -27.82 15.74 6.80
CA PRO A 128 -27.28 15.19 5.57
C PRO A 128 -27.42 13.67 5.53
N VAL A 129 -27.46 13.12 4.32
CA VAL A 129 -27.61 11.68 4.12
C VAL A 129 -26.36 10.95 4.63
N LEU A 130 -26.57 9.73 5.12
CA LEU A 130 -25.50 8.80 5.46
C LEU A 130 -25.67 7.52 4.66
N PHE A 131 -24.57 6.81 4.48
CA PHE A 131 -24.55 5.51 3.82
C PHE A 131 -24.13 4.45 4.83
N GLN A 132 -24.86 3.35 4.84
CA GLN A 132 -24.45 2.13 5.52
C GLN A 132 -23.80 1.22 4.50
N CYS A 133 -22.53 0.93 4.73
CA CYS A 133 -21.75 0.03 3.90
C CYS A 133 -21.55 -1.30 4.59
N THR A 134 -21.45 -2.36 3.79
CA THR A 134 -21.18 -3.72 4.23
C THR A 134 -19.91 -4.22 3.54
N THR A 135 -18.98 -4.76 4.32
CA THR A 135 -17.75 -5.36 3.83
C THR A 135 -18.01 -6.78 3.32
N HIS A 136 -17.04 -7.34 2.61
CA HIS A 136 -17.06 -8.76 2.22
C HIS A 136 -17.25 -9.69 3.43
N ASP A 137 -16.63 -9.37 4.56
CA ASP A 137 -16.69 -10.16 5.80
C ASP A 137 -17.97 -9.92 6.61
N LYS A 138 -18.92 -9.15 6.05
CA LYS A 138 -20.23 -8.79 6.61
C LYS A 138 -20.18 -7.83 7.78
N ASP A 139 -19.05 -7.14 7.97
CA ASP A 139 -18.99 -6.00 8.88
C ASP A 139 -19.73 -4.81 8.27
N SER A 140 -20.35 -3.98 9.11
CA SER A 140 -21.04 -2.77 8.66
C SER A 140 -20.42 -1.51 9.24
N TYR A 141 -20.33 -0.46 8.44
CA TYR A 141 -19.89 0.86 8.88
C TYR A 141 -20.76 1.96 8.28
N ILE A 142 -20.72 3.14 8.90
CA ILE A 142 -21.45 4.32 8.46
C ILE A 142 -20.46 5.35 7.89
N THR A 143 -20.81 5.95 6.75
CA THR A 143 -19.99 6.96 6.08
C THR A 143 -20.85 8.09 5.53
N GLU A 144 -20.24 9.25 5.35
CA GLU A 144 -20.85 10.44 4.74
C GLU A 144 -20.72 10.43 3.20
N SER A 145 -19.83 9.60 2.64
CA SER A 145 -19.64 9.43 1.19
C SER A 145 -20.41 8.23 0.65
N ASP A 146 -20.93 8.32 -0.57
CA ASP A 146 -21.55 7.22 -1.30
C ASP A 146 -20.53 6.27 -1.96
N GLU A 147 -19.25 6.66 -1.96
CA GLU A 147 -18.16 5.91 -2.57
C GLU A 147 -17.77 4.70 -1.73
N PRO A 148 -17.97 3.46 -2.24
CA PRO A 148 -17.60 2.27 -1.50
C PRO A 148 -16.08 2.12 -1.43
N GLN A 149 -15.57 1.84 -0.23
CA GLN A 149 -14.13 1.59 -0.03
C GLN A 149 -13.70 0.31 -0.75
N SER A 150 -12.49 0.32 -1.32
CA SER A 150 -11.87 -0.88 -1.89
C SER A 150 -11.00 -1.58 -0.85
N ARG A 151 -11.14 -2.89 -0.72
CA ARG A 151 -10.40 -3.73 0.24
C ARG A 151 -9.68 -4.87 -0.49
N CYS A 152 -8.47 -5.17 -0.04
CA CYS A 152 -7.65 -6.32 -0.46
C CYS A 152 -8.17 -7.55 0.32
N VAL A 153 -9.05 -8.34 -0.28
CA VAL A 153 -9.54 -9.59 0.33
C VAL A 153 -8.55 -10.68 0.00
N THR A 154 -7.99 -11.32 1.03
CA THR A 154 -6.93 -12.31 0.86
C THR A 154 -7.46 -13.54 0.12
N LEU A 155 -6.70 -13.96 -0.89
CA LEU A 155 -6.93 -15.19 -1.63
C LEU A 155 -5.98 -16.27 -1.11
N GLN A 156 -6.48 -17.51 -1.03
CA GLN A 156 -5.63 -18.66 -0.76
C GLN A 156 -4.73 -18.93 -1.96
N THR A 157 -3.41 -18.87 -1.74
CA THR A 157 -2.40 -19.22 -2.74
C THR A 157 -2.03 -20.70 -2.59
N VAL A 158 -1.70 -21.36 -3.69
CA VAL A 158 -1.22 -22.76 -3.70
C VAL A 158 0.26 -22.78 -4.00
N GLY A 159 0.99 -23.68 -3.33
CA GLY A 159 2.43 -23.87 -3.58
C GLY A 159 2.70 -24.48 -4.95
N LEU A 160 3.96 -24.45 -5.40
CA LEU A 160 4.38 -25.10 -6.65
C LEU A 160 4.22 -26.64 -6.59
N ASP A 161 4.13 -27.20 -5.39
CA ASP A 161 3.80 -28.58 -5.08
C ASP A 161 2.28 -28.86 -5.12
N GLY A 162 1.45 -27.85 -5.35
CA GLY A 162 0.00 -27.95 -5.43
C GLY A 162 -0.72 -28.04 -4.07
N ASN A 163 0.01 -27.93 -2.96
CA ASN A 163 -0.56 -27.94 -1.62
C ASN A 163 -0.97 -26.51 -1.20
N PRO A 164 -2.23 -26.27 -0.82
CA PRO A 164 -2.69 -24.95 -0.38
C PRO A 164 -2.11 -24.50 0.96
N GLN A 165 -1.55 -25.42 1.75
CA GLN A 165 -0.93 -25.08 3.05
C GLN A 165 0.53 -24.63 2.93
N THR A 166 1.16 -24.87 1.79
CA THR A 166 2.56 -24.51 1.50
C THR A 166 2.67 -23.40 0.47
N GLY A 167 1.56 -22.66 0.25
CA GLY A 167 1.53 -21.49 -0.62
C GLY A 167 2.61 -20.47 -0.24
N ALA A 168 3.49 -20.15 -1.19
CA ALA A 168 4.50 -19.12 -1.02
C ALA A 168 3.98 -17.82 -1.63
N GLY A 169 3.60 -16.87 -0.77
CA GLY A 169 3.20 -15.51 -1.15
C GLY A 169 1.74 -15.18 -0.81
N GLU A 170 1.44 -13.89 -0.85
CA GLU A 170 0.11 -13.33 -0.59
C GLU A 170 -0.50 -12.86 -1.92
N ALA A 171 -1.75 -13.26 -2.17
CA ALA A 171 -2.56 -12.73 -3.25
C ALA A 171 -3.82 -12.11 -2.66
N CYS A 172 -4.31 -11.02 -3.26
CA CYS A 172 -5.59 -10.44 -2.92
C CYS A 172 -6.45 -10.24 -4.16
N GLU A 173 -7.76 -10.34 -3.96
CA GLU A 173 -8.75 -9.74 -4.84
C GLU A 173 -9.14 -8.36 -4.31
N MET A 174 -9.14 -7.35 -5.19
CA MET A 174 -9.64 -6.02 -4.85
C MET A 174 -11.15 -6.00 -4.93
N MET A 175 -11.82 -6.15 -3.80
CA MET A 175 -13.28 -6.05 -3.71
C MET A 175 -13.69 -4.65 -3.27
N ARG A 176 -14.88 -4.23 -3.69
CA ARG A 176 -15.53 -2.99 -3.22
C ARG A 176 -16.62 -3.36 -2.22
N ASP A 177 -16.74 -2.55 -1.18
CA ASP A 177 -17.85 -2.68 -0.24
C ASP A 177 -19.20 -2.42 -0.94
N THR A 178 -20.30 -2.86 -0.33
CA THR A 178 -21.65 -2.56 -0.83
C THR A 178 -22.30 -1.53 0.08
N CYS A 179 -22.63 -0.35 -0.47
CA CYS A 179 -23.20 0.76 0.27
C CYS A 179 -24.64 1.06 -0.13
N ALA A 180 -25.48 1.35 0.86
CA ALA A 180 -26.85 1.79 0.67
C ALA A 180 -27.12 3.04 1.52
N ARG A 181 -27.97 3.95 1.02
CA ARG A 181 -28.42 5.11 1.77
C ARG A 181 -29.18 4.66 3.01
N VAL A 182 -28.87 5.26 4.16
CA VAL A 182 -29.64 5.09 5.39
C VAL A 182 -31.03 5.71 5.19
N ALA A 183 -32.08 4.97 5.54
CA ALA A 183 -33.45 5.45 5.43
C ALA A 183 -33.68 6.73 6.27
N ASP A 184 -34.54 7.64 5.80
CA ASP A 184 -34.74 8.95 6.44
C ASP A 184 -35.15 8.84 7.92
N GLY A 185 -36.02 7.88 8.25
CA GLY A 185 -36.44 7.61 9.63
C GLY A 185 -35.33 7.05 10.53
N ALA A 186 -34.23 6.53 9.96
CA ALA A 186 -33.08 6.00 10.69
C ALA A 186 -31.87 6.95 10.70
N LEU A 187 -31.92 8.10 10.01
CA LEU A 187 -30.80 9.03 9.91
C LEU A 187 -30.38 9.58 11.28
N CYS A 188 -31.33 9.93 12.15
CA CYS A 188 -30.97 10.47 13.47
C CYS A 188 -30.22 9.47 14.34
N GLU A 189 -30.60 8.19 14.30
CA GLU A 189 -29.87 7.14 15.02
C GLU A 189 -28.49 6.86 14.39
N ALA A 190 -28.39 6.89 13.05
CA ALA A 190 -27.11 6.76 12.36
C ALA A 190 -26.14 7.91 12.69
N TRP A 191 -26.63 9.15 12.75
CA TRP A 191 -25.84 10.31 13.15
C TRP A 191 -25.44 10.27 14.63
N LYS A 192 -26.28 9.77 15.53
CA LYS A 192 -25.90 9.54 16.95
C LYS A 192 -24.76 8.53 17.06
N LYS A 193 -24.81 7.43 16.30
CA LYS A 193 -23.70 6.46 16.22
C LYS A 193 -22.43 7.13 15.71
N ARG A 194 -22.54 7.97 14.68
CA ARG A 194 -21.41 8.74 14.12
C ARG A 194 -20.77 9.69 15.14
N ILE A 195 -21.57 10.34 16.00
CA ILE A 195 -21.05 11.13 17.14
C ILE A 195 -20.21 10.24 18.06
N GLY A 196 -20.73 9.07 18.45
CA GLY A 196 -20.00 8.13 19.31
C GLY A 196 -18.68 7.64 18.70
N GLU A 197 -18.68 7.30 17.40
CA GLU A 197 -17.48 6.90 16.67
C GLU A 197 -16.42 8.00 16.66
N THR A 198 -16.82 9.24 16.36
CA THR A 198 -15.90 10.39 16.32
C THR A 198 -15.42 10.80 17.70
N GLU A 199 -16.25 10.64 18.73
CA GLU A 199 -15.84 10.85 20.12
C GLU A 199 -14.77 9.83 20.53
N VAL A 200 -15.00 8.55 20.29
CA VAL A 200 -14.01 7.50 20.59
C VAL A 200 -12.72 7.77 19.81
N ALA A 201 -12.81 8.10 18.52
CA ALA A 201 -11.66 8.43 17.70
C ALA A 201 -10.86 9.61 18.27
N TRP A 202 -11.52 10.63 18.85
CA TRP A 202 -10.85 11.76 19.51
C TRP A 202 -10.28 11.39 20.88
N ARG A 203 -11.07 10.78 21.76
CA ARG A 203 -10.68 10.48 23.15
C ARG A 203 -9.51 9.49 23.23
N PHE A 204 -9.39 8.60 22.25
CA PHE A 204 -8.34 7.60 22.17
C PHE A 204 -7.35 7.89 21.03
N ALA A 205 -7.33 9.12 20.50
CA ALA A 205 -6.37 9.52 19.48
C ALA A 205 -4.94 9.50 20.02
N ARG A 206 -3.99 9.12 19.19
CA ARG A 206 -2.57 9.42 19.42
C ARG A 206 -2.34 10.94 19.32
N PRO A 207 -1.32 11.51 19.98
CA PRO A 207 -1.09 12.96 20.03
C PRO A 207 -1.07 13.64 18.65
N GLU A 208 -0.50 12.97 17.63
CA GLU A 208 -0.42 13.47 16.26
C GLU A 208 -1.78 13.63 15.57
N ASN A 209 -2.83 12.92 16.02
CA ASN A 209 -4.16 12.94 15.42
C ASN A 209 -5.22 13.62 16.30
N ALA A 210 -4.89 13.96 17.55
CA ALA A 210 -5.85 14.44 18.54
C ALA A 210 -6.61 15.70 18.07
N ALA A 211 -5.89 16.71 17.56
CA ALA A 211 -6.49 17.95 17.08
C ALA A 211 -7.44 17.72 15.90
N LYS A 212 -7.01 16.92 14.91
CA LYS A 212 -7.84 16.56 13.75
C LYS A 212 -9.12 15.84 14.19
N ASN A 213 -9.00 14.83 15.05
CA ASN A 213 -10.16 14.05 15.49
C ASN A 213 -11.12 14.88 16.35
N GLN A 214 -10.60 15.83 17.14
CA GLN A 214 -11.43 16.77 17.88
C GLN A 214 -12.27 17.66 16.93
N VAL A 215 -11.65 18.20 15.88
CA VAL A 215 -12.35 19.02 14.87
C VAL A 215 -13.47 18.21 14.20
N GLU A 216 -13.21 16.95 13.85
CA GLU A 216 -14.24 16.07 13.27
C GLU A 216 -15.39 15.79 14.24
N PHE A 217 -15.09 15.51 15.51
CA PHE A 217 -16.12 15.29 16.53
C PHE A 217 -17.03 16.52 16.69
N GLU A 218 -16.45 17.72 16.81
CA GLU A 218 -17.22 18.97 16.93
C GLU A 218 -18.02 19.27 15.65
N ARG A 219 -17.47 18.95 14.47
CA ARG A 219 -18.19 19.08 13.18
C ARG A 219 -19.44 18.19 13.16
N VAL A 220 -19.30 16.90 13.48
CA VAL A 220 -20.41 15.95 13.50
C VAL A 220 -21.46 16.37 14.55
N LYS A 221 -21.02 16.78 15.74
CA LYS A 221 -21.91 17.29 16.79
C LYS A 221 -22.70 18.51 16.35
N LYS A 222 -22.06 19.45 15.65
CA LYS A 222 -22.72 20.65 15.10
C LYS A 222 -23.77 20.28 14.05
N ILE A 223 -23.47 19.36 13.13
CA ILE A 223 -24.42 18.88 12.12
C ILE A 223 -25.70 18.36 12.79
N VAL A 224 -25.54 17.49 13.80
CA VAL A 224 -26.70 16.92 14.51
C VAL A 224 -27.47 18.00 15.25
N ALA A 225 -26.80 18.87 15.99
CA ALA A 225 -27.43 19.95 16.76
C ALA A 225 -28.22 20.94 15.89
N GLN A 226 -27.77 21.20 14.66
CA GLN A 226 -28.42 22.12 13.73
C GLN A 226 -29.49 21.46 12.86
N SER A 227 -29.56 20.13 12.86
CA SER A 227 -30.55 19.36 12.12
C SER A 227 -31.82 19.07 12.94
N GLN A 228 -32.84 18.51 12.27
CA GLN A 228 -34.04 17.96 12.91
C GLN A 228 -33.71 17.00 14.07
N CYS A 229 -32.58 16.30 14.02
CA CYS A 229 -32.21 15.29 15.02
C CYS A 229 -31.82 15.88 16.37
N GLY A 230 -31.52 17.18 16.42
CA GLY A 230 -31.25 17.91 17.65
C GLY A 230 -32.48 18.56 18.26
N ALA A 231 -33.65 18.50 17.60
CA ALA A 231 -34.91 18.89 18.22
C ALA A 231 -35.34 17.71 19.10
N SER A 232 -35.48 17.92 20.42
CA SER A 232 -36.06 16.89 21.29
C SER A 232 -37.47 16.54 20.80
N PRO A 233 -37.88 15.25 20.89
CA PRO A 233 -39.24 14.83 20.57
C PRO A 233 -40.29 15.47 21.49
#